data_AF-A0A4R3PT42-F1
#
_entry.id   AF-A0A4R3PT42-F1
#
_cell.length_a   1.000
_cell.length_b   1.000
_cell.length_c   1.000
_cell.angle_alpha   90.00
_cell.angle_beta   90.00
_cell.angle_gamma   90.00
#
_symmetry.space_group_name_H-M   'P 1'
#
loop_
_entity.id
_entity.type
_entity.pdbx_description
1 polymer ?
#
loop_
_entity_poly.entity_id
_entity_poly.type
_entity_poly.pdbx_seq_one_letter_code
_entity_poly.pdbx_strand_id
1 'polypeptide(L)' 'MLYDWMAEEVKDGRNLMRVDAEGNILWKASTPTTGMQDCFTDMQWDGKTLTANTWSCYRVSIGLQDGQITVLEFTK' A
#
# COMPACT_ATOMS: atom_id res chain seq x y z
N MET A 1 6.53 22.74 -17.36
CA MET A 1 7.34 21.67 -16.73
C MET A 1 6.36 20.80 -15.97
N LEU A 2 6.34 19.48 -16.19
CA LEU A 2 5.57 18.56 -15.36
C LEU A 2 6.55 17.59 -14.70
N TYR A 3 6.44 17.48 -13.38
CA TYR A 3 7.18 16.49 -12.60
C TYR A 3 6.26 16.00 -11.50
N ASP A 4 5.94 14.72 -11.53
CA ASP A 4 5.69 13.95 -10.32
C ASP A 4 5.93 12.48 -10.67
N TRP A 5 6.92 11.88 -10.02
CA TRP A 5 7.30 10.46 -10.18
C TRP A 5 7.13 9.73 -8.83
N MET A 6 6.07 10.08 -8.09
CA MET A 6 5.82 9.81 -6.67
C MET A 6 6.42 10.89 -5.78
N ALA A 7 5.57 11.88 -5.47
CA ALA A 7 5.82 12.99 -4.57
C ALA A 7 6.58 12.53 -3.32
N GLU A 8 7.39 13.41 -2.75
CA GLU A 8 8.32 13.08 -1.67
C GLU A 8 7.64 12.39 -0.47
N GLU A 9 6.37 12.72 -0.25
CA GLU A 9 5.47 12.16 0.76
C GLU A 9 5.10 10.69 0.53
N VAL A 10 5.31 10.18 -0.69
CA VAL A 10 4.98 8.81 -1.18
C VAL A 10 6.24 8.04 -1.59
N LYS A 11 7.46 8.60 -1.45
CA LYS A 11 8.72 7.98 -1.90
C LYS A 11 8.96 6.55 -1.38
N ASP A 12 8.40 6.21 -0.23
CA ASP A 12 8.53 4.87 0.38
C ASP A 12 7.45 3.87 -0.07
N GLY A 13 6.58 4.25 -1.02
CA GLY A 13 5.48 3.42 -1.51
C GLY A 13 4.29 3.30 -0.55
N ARG A 14 4.26 4.15 0.47
CA ARG A 14 3.31 4.10 1.58
C ARG A 14 2.06 4.95 1.32
N ASN A 15 1.45 4.78 0.15
CA ASN A 15 0.25 5.53 -0.24
C ASN A 15 -1.06 4.94 0.32
N LEU A 16 -1.01 3.77 0.98
CA LEU A 16 -2.14 3.19 1.68
C LEU A 16 -1.95 3.30 3.19
N MET A 17 -2.91 3.94 3.85
CA MET A 17 -2.86 4.19 5.29
C MET A 17 -4.22 3.96 5.94
N ARG A 18 -4.20 3.61 7.22
CA ARG A 18 -5.39 3.59 8.06
C ARG A 18 -5.35 4.79 9.00
N VAL A 19 -6.49 5.44 9.15
CA VAL A 19 -6.69 6.57 10.07
C VAL A 19 -7.78 6.25 11.09
N ASP A 20 -7.75 6.93 12.23
CA ASP A 20 -8.88 6.96 13.17
C ASP A 20 -9.96 7.98 12.75
N ALA A 21 -10.99 8.15 13.58
CA ALA A 21 -12.12 9.03 13.29
C ALA A 21 -11.73 10.52 13.29
N GLU A 22 -10.65 10.84 14.00
CA GLU A 22 -10.05 12.17 14.12
C GLU A 22 -9.05 12.47 12.99
N GLY A 23 -8.73 11.46 12.17
CA GLY A 23 -7.81 11.57 11.04
C GLY A 23 -6.34 11.30 11.39
N ASN A 24 -6.03 10.83 12.61
CA ASN A 24 -4.68 10.44 12.97
C ASN A 24 -4.29 9.16 12.24
N ILE A 25 -3.08 9.12 11.69
CA ILE A 25 -2.54 7.95 11.00
C ILE A 25 -2.22 6.86 12.02
N LEU A 26 -2.94 5.74 11.94
CA LEU A 26 -2.70 4.54 12.74
C LEU A 26 -1.52 3.74 12.17
N TRP A 27 -1.48 3.58 10.85
CA TRP A 27 -0.35 2.96 10.14
C TRP A 27 -0.32 3.35 8.67
N LYS A 28 0.83 3.14 8.02
CA LYS A 28 0.99 3.17 6.56
C LYS A 28 1.61 1.86 6.07
N ALA A 29 0.95 1.18 5.14
CA ALA A 29 1.41 -0.11 4.62
C ALA A 29 2.65 0.09 3.73
N SER A 30 3.60 -0.85 3.79
CA SER A 30 4.77 -0.87 2.90
C SER A 30 4.54 -1.86 1.75
N THR A 31 5.10 -1.58 0.58
CA THR A 31 5.07 -2.49 -0.57
C THR A 31 6.10 -3.62 -0.42
N PRO A 32 5.95 -4.75 -1.14
CA PRO A 32 6.84 -5.91 -1.00
C PRO A 32 8.20 -5.71 -1.68
N THR A 33 8.33 -4.76 -2.60
CA THR A 33 9.59 -4.50 -3.30
C THR A 33 10.42 -3.47 -2.55
N THR A 34 11.63 -3.82 -2.16
CA THR A 34 12.61 -2.89 -1.60
C THR A 34 13.45 -2.27 -2.72
N GLY A 35 13.61 -0.95 -2.73
CA GLY A 35 14.50 -0.23 -3.65
C GLY A 35 13.93 0.15 -5.02
N MET A 36 12.76 -0.37 -5.40
CA MET A 36 11.97 0.15 -6.53
C MET A 36 10.83 0.99 -5.97
N GLN A 37 10.61 2.20 -6.50
CA GLN A 37 9.43 2.99 -6.14
C GLN A 37 8.20 2.23 -6.60
N ASP A 38 7.47 1.68 -5.65
CA ASP A 38 6.26 0.90 -5.86
C ASP A 38 5.15 1.50 -5.02
N CYS A 39 3.90 1.31 -5.41
CA CYS A 39 2.76 1.83 -4.66
C CYS A 39 1.56 0.90 -4.81
N PHE A 40 0.59 1.04 -3.92
CA PHE A 40 -0.68 0.36 -4.06
C PHE A 40 -1.52 1.06 -5.14
N THR A 41 -2.00 0.29 -6.11
CA THR A 41 -2.76 0.80 -7.27
C THR A 41 -4.26 0.51 -7.16
N ASP A 42 -4.62 -0.51 -6.39
CA ASP A 42 -6.01 -0.90 -6.13
C ASP A 42 -6.12 -1.58 -4.76
N MET A 43 -7.28 -1.47 -4.11
CA MET A 43 -7.55 -2.15 -2.85
C MET A 43 -8.98 -2.70 -2.78
N GLN A 44 -9.11 -3.85 -2.13
CA GLN A 44 -10.39 -4.51 -1.90
C GLN A 44 -10.53 -4.91 -0.43
N TRP A 45 -11.66 -4.53 0.16
CA TRP A 45 -12.08 -4.91 1.51
C TRP A 45 -13.42 -5.65 1.44
N ASP A 46 -13.47 -6.86 1.98
CA ASP A 46 -14.68 -7.70 1.99
C ASP A 46 -15.40 -7.76 3.36
N GLY A 47 -14.96 -6.93 4.33
CA GLY A 47 -15.43 -6.98 5.72
C GLY A 47 -14.55 -7.82 6.65
N LYS A 48 -13.61 -8.61 6.12
CA LYS A 48 -12.70 -9.46 6.89
C LYS A 48 -11.25 -9.34 6.46
N THR A 49 -10.99 -9.24 5.17
CA THR A 49 -9.65 -9.25 4.58
C THR A 49 -9.44 -8.04 3.69
N LEU A 50 -8.34 -7.33 3.95
CA LEU A 50 -7.87 -6.24 3.12
C LEU A 50 -6.83 -6.80 2.17
N THR A 51 -7.09 -6.70 0.87
CA THR A 51 -6.12 -7.03 -0.17
C THR A 51 -5.83 -5.80 -1.01
N ALA A 52 -4.63 -5.74 -1.56
CA ALA A 52 -4.23 -4.66 -2.45
C ALA A 52 -3.32 -5.18 -3.56
N ASN A 53 -3.36 -4.49 -4.69
CA ASN A 53 -2.46 -4.70 -5.80
C ASN A 53 -1.40 -3.60 -5.82
N THR A 54 -0.18 -3.96 -6.20
CA THR A 54 0.92 -3.02 -6.37
C THR A 54 1.21 -2.75 -7.83
N TRP A 55 1.82 -1.61 -8.12
CA TRP A 55 2.28 -1.26 -9.47
C TRP A 55 3.29 -2.27 -10.00
N SER A 56 4.12 -2.82 -9.13
CA SER A 56 5.05 -3.93 -9.41
C SER A 56 4.38 -5.30 -9.64
N CYS A 57 3.05 -5.35 -9.77
CA CYS A 57 2.24 -6.53 -10.11
C CYS A 57 2.18 -7.60 -9.00
N TYR A 58 2.27 -7.24 -7.73
CA TYR A 58 1.96 -8.15 -6.63
C TYR A 58 0.55 -7.94 -6.09
N ARG A 59 -0.12 -9.03 -5.72
CA ARG A 59 -1.28 -9.00 -4.84
C ARG A 59 -0.84 -9.33 -3.43
N VAL A 60 -1.23 -8.50 -2.46
CA VAL A 60 -0.89 -8.69 -1.04
C VAL A 60 -2.16 -8.68 -0.18
N SER A 61 -2.09 -9.34 0.97
CA SER A 61 -3.01 -9.10 2.08
C SER A 61 -2.37 -8.12 3.06
N ILE A 62 -3.19 -7.32 3.74
CA ILE A 62 -2.75 -6.28 4.67
C ILE A 62 -3.42 -6.48 6.03
N GLY A 63 -2.61 -6.56 7.08
CA GLY A 63 -3.05 -6.63 8.46
C GLY A 63 -3.75 -5.34 8.87
N LEU A 64 -5.01 -5.42 9.31
CA LEU A 64 -5.75 -4.23 9.71
C LEU A 64 -5.18 -3.53 10.94
N GLN A 65 -4.54 -4.27 11.85
CA GLN A 65 -4.04 -3.72 13.11
C GLN A 65 -2.73 -2.96 12.93
N ASP A 66 -1.85 -3.46 12.07
CA ASP A 66 -0.44 -3.02 11.99
C ASP A 66 -0.02 -2.57 10.58
N GLY A 67 -0.86 -2.77 9.56
CA GLY A 67 -0.52 -2.45 8.17
C GLY A 67 0.53 -3.38 7.57
N GLN A 68 0.85 -4.49 8.23
CA GLN A 68 1.84 -5.44 7.72
C GLN A 68 1.31 -6.19 6.52
N ILE A 69 2.16 -6.39 5.52
CA ILE A 69 1.77 -7.06 4.28
C ILE A 69 2.20 -8.53 4.28
N THR A 70 1.41 -9.35 3.59
CA THR A 70 1.82 -10.70 3.19
C THR A 70 1.55 -10.87 1.70
N VAL A 71 2.58 -11.20 0.93
CA VAL A 71 2.46 -11.44 -0.51
C VAL A 71 1.62 -12.69 -0.76
N LEU A 72 0.61 -12.56 -1.61
CA LEU A 72 -0.26 -13.66 -2.02
C LEU A 72 0.22 -14.25 -3.35
N GLU A 73 0.44 -13.39 -4.37
CA GLU A 73 0.82 -13.82 -5.71
C GLU A 73 1.42 -12.67 -6.55
N PHE A 74 2.10 -13.04 -7.65
CA PHE A 74 2.49 -12.15 -8.74
C PHE A 74 1.45 -12.26 -9.87
N THR A 75 1.03 -11.13 -10.43
CA THR A 75 -0.23 -11.01 -11.19
C THR A 75 -0.07 -10.64 -12.67
N LYS A 76 1.13 -10.77 -13.22
CA LYS A 76 1.43 -10.45 -14.62
C LYS A 76 1.60 -11.69 -15.49
#